data_AF-A0A497E7J2-F1
#
_entry.id   AF-A0A497E7J2-F1
#
_cell.length_a   1.000
_cell.length_b   1.000
_cell.length_c   1.000
_cell.angle_alpha   90.00
_cell.angle_beta   90.00
_cell.angle_gamma   90.00
#
_symmetry.space_group_name_H-M   'P 1'
#
loop_
_entity.id
_entity.type
_entity.pdbx_description
1 polymer ?
#
loop_
_entity_poly.entity_id
_entity_poly.type
_entity_poly.pdbx_seq_one_letter_code
_entity_poly.pdbx_strand_id
1 'polypeptide(L)'
;MFDENLEHRRDVIIYFNLTQTAFNRFRKNYRWIYIRSSWIEQRHYRGLLWSVPDEMLLHLATGRLVKIVDVSTHRRGKVERIFVPTLRALLEYIWLNQKRRLYCQAHLDSALAALKEDNSLKARYIFWKDLAKDLIREVNIEGLTYKVDREYTKEEIFDYFKSMSPILCIEEKQVA
;
A
#
# COMPACT_ATOMS: atom_id res chain seq x y z
N MET A 1 -4.18 -39.34 -1.42
CA MET A 1 -3.76 -38.32 -0.45
C MET A 1 -3.44 -37.08 -1.24
N PHE A 2 -4.42 -36.17 -1.32
CA PHE A 2 -4.19 -34.85 -1.90
C PHE A 2 -3.52 -34.02 -0.81
N ASP A 3 -2.40 -33.42 -1.17
CA ASP A 3 -1.54 -32.62 -0.28
C ASP A 3 -2.34 -31.38 0.18
N GLU A 4 -2.79 -31.40 1.43
CA GLU A 4 -3.54 -30.31 2.10
C GLU A 4 -2.69 -29.05 2.32
N ASN A 5 -1.42 -29.02 1.88
CA ASN A 5 -0.53 -27.87 2.01
C ASN A 5 -0.67 -26.80 0.91
N LEU A 6 -1.73 -26.85 0.11
CA LEU A 6 -2.11 -25.80 -0.85
C LEU A 6 -3.09 -24.77 -0.25
N GLU A 7 -3.33 -24.80 1.06
CA GLU A 7 -4.09 -23.76 1.75
C GLU A 7 -3.28 -22.45 1.87
N HIS A 8 -3.72 -21.47 1.09
CA HIS A 8 -3.55 -20.03 1.36
C HIS A 8 -2.13 -19.45 1.20
N ARG A 9 -1.54 -19.57 0.00
CA ARG A 9 -0.84 -18.39 -0.54
C ARG A 9 -1.92 -17.31 -0.76
N ARG A 10 -2.28 -16.55 0.28
CA ARG A 10 -3.03 -15.30 0.11
C ARG A 10 -2.25 -14.48 -0.90
N ASP A 11 -2.78 -14.33 -2.12
CA ASP A 11 -2.15 -13.57 -3.20
C ASP A 11 -1.68 -12.21 -2.67
N VAL A 12 -0.38 -12.08 -2.42
CA VAL A 12 0.21 -10.84 -1.93
C VAL A 12 0.31 -9.88 -3.11
N ILE A 13 -0.33 -8.72 -2.97
CA ILE A 13 -0.29 -7.66 -3.98
C ILE A 13 0.70 -6.59 -3.53
N ILE A 14 1.71 -6.33 -4.35
CA ILE A 14 2.81 -5.41 -4.01
C ILE A 14 2.67 -4.12 -4.83
N TYR A 15 2.67 -2.98 -4.14
CA TYR A 15 2.73 -1.65 -4.73
C TYR A 15 4.03 -0.95 -4.33
N PHE A 16 4.68 -0.32 -5.30
CA PHE A 16 5.89 0.47 -5.08
C PHE A 16 5.58 1.96 -5.11
N ASN A 17 6.14 2.71 -4.15
CA ASN A 17 5.99 4.15 -4.10
C ASN A 17 6.82 4.87 -5.20
N LEU A 18 6.15 5.60 -6.09
CA LEU A 18 6.68 6.24 -7.31
C LEU A 18 7.61 7.44 -7.06
N THR A 19 7.74 7.92 -5.84
CA THR A 19 8.57 9.10 -5.55
C THR A 19 10.08 8.84 -5.67
N GLN A 20 10.48 7.65 -6.13
CA GLN A 20 11.86 7.18 -6.20
C GLN A 20 12.30 7.00 -7.65
N THR A 21 13.12 7.94 -8.14
CA THR A 21 13.71 7.97 -9.49
C THR A 21 14.63 6.77 -9.81
N ALA A 22 14.96 5.95 -8.83
CA ALA A 22 15.80 4.75 -8.98
C ALA A 22 15.12 3.67 -9.84
N PHE A 23 13.79 3.61 -9.89
CA PHE A 23 13.06 2.51 -10.53
C PHE A 23 12.52 2.80 -11.94
N ASN A 24 12.81 3.99 -12.49
CA ASN A 24 12.24 4.41 -13.78
C ASN A 24 12.58 3.49 -14.96
N ARG A 25 13.68 2.72 -14.88
CA ARG A 25 14.14 1.80 -15.94
C ARG A 25 13.55 0.38 -15.86
N PHE A 26 12.87 0.02 -14.77
CA PHE A 26 12.34 -1.34 -14.54
C PHE A 26 10.83 -1.35 -14.34
N ARG A 27 10.10 -0.39 -14.94
CA ARG A 27 8.66 -0.20 -14.73
C ARG A 27 7.77 -1.36 -15.17
N LYS A 28 8.26 -2.27 -16.00
CA LYS A 28 7.47 -3.38 -16.54
C LYS A 28 7.08 -4.33 -15.39
N ASN A 29 5.80 -4.65 -15.32
CA ASN A 29 5.20 -5.63 -14.39
C ASN A 29 5.06 -5.20 -12.91
N TYR A 30 5.40 -3.96 -12.54
CA TYR A 30 5.16 -3.46 -11.18
C TYR A 30 3.89 -2.59 -11.07
N ARG A 31 3.21 -2.70 -9.92
CA ARG A 31 2.14 -1.78 -9.55
C ARG A 31 2.72 -0.60 -8.80
N TRP A 32 2.24 0.58 -9.17
CA TRP A 32 2.82 1.84 -8.74
C TRP A 32 1.79 2.66 -7.98
N ILE A 33 2.22 3.27 -6.88
CA ILE A 33 1.43 4.22 -6.10
C ILE A 33 2.24 5.49 -5.88
N TYR A 34 1.62 6.66 -5.84
CA TYR A 34 2.33 7.93 -5.68
C TYR A 34 2.03 8.60 -4.34
N ILE A 35 2.85 8.29 -3.32
CA ILE A 35 2.71 8.85 -1.97
C ILE A 35 3.91 9.75 -1.68
N ARG A 36 3.66 11.06 -1.56
CA ARG A 36 4.67 12.04 -1.17
C ARG A 36 4.76 12.18 0.35
N SER A 37 5.99 12.13 0.88
CA SER A 37 6.23 12.39 2.30
C SER A 37 5.80 13.80 2.74
N SER A 38 5.94 14.80 1.87
CA SER A 38 5.47 16.16 2.15
C SER A 38 3.95 16.24 2.32
N TRP A 39 3.18 15.40 1.62
CA TRP A 39 1.73 15.32 1.82
C TRP A 39 1.38 14.72 3.18
N ILE A 40 2.16 13.77 3.67
CA ILE A 40 1.98 13.22 5.03
C ILE A 40 2.30 14.30 6.05
N GLU A 41 3.39 15.03 5.89
CA GLU A 41 3.82 16.12 6.80
C GLU A 41 2.80 17.25 6.89
N GLN A 42 2.31 17.70 5.74
CA GLN A 42 1.33 18.77 5.61
C GLN A 42 -0.11 18.28 5.84
N ARG A 43 -0.31 16.99 6.16
CA ARG A 43 -1.62 16.35 6.34
C ARG A 43 -2.57 16.55 5.17
N HIS A 44 -2.02 16.56 3.96
CA HIS A 44 -2.74 16.75 2.70
C HIS A 44 -3.47 15.45 2.27
N TYR A 45 -4.44 15.03 3.08
CA TYR A 45 -5.06 13.72 2.97
C TYR A 45 -5.92 13.50 1.73
N ARG A 46 -6.47 14.56 1.14
CA ARG A 46 -7.15 14.46 -0.15
C ARG A 46 -6.23 13.86 -1.22
N GLY A 47 -5.00 14.36 -1.33
CA GLY A 47 -4.01 13.84 -2.29
C GLY A 47 -3.57 12.41 -1.93
N LEU A 48 -3.33 12.13 -0.65
CA LEU A 48 -2.95 10.79 -0.20
C LEU A 48 -4.03 9.75 -0.49
N LEU A 49 -5.29 10.04 -0.24
CA LEU A 49 -6.40 9.12 -0.48
C LEU A 49 -6.68 8.92 -1.97
N TRP A 50 -6.51 9.96 -2.80
CA TRP A 50 -6.56 9.82 -4.26
C TRP A 50 -5.39 9.02 -4.82
N SER A 51 -4.24 8.97 -4.13
CA SER A 51 -3.10 8.16 -4.57
C SER A 51 -3.36 6.65 -4.52
N VAL A 52 -4.26 6.18 -3.65
CA VAL A 52 -4.67 4.78 -3.58
C VAL A 52 -5.46 4.45 -4.85
N PRO A 53 -5.07 3.49 -5.71
CA PRO A 53 -5.81 3.13 -6.92
C PRO A 53 -6.99 2.19 -6.61
N ASP A 54 -8.00 2.14 -7.49
CA ASP A 54 -9.20 1.31 -7.28
C ASP A 54 -8.89 -0.18 -7.24
N GLU A 55 -7.90 -0.61 -8.04
CA GLU A 55 -7.37 -1.98 -7.99
C GLU A 55 -6.90 -2.35 -6.57
N MET A 56 -6.23 -1.43 -5.85
CA MET A 56 -5.79 -1.67 -4.48
C MET A 56 -6.97 -1.81 -3.53
N LEU A 57 -7.99 -0.94 -3.68
CA LEU A 57 -9.21 -1.01 -2.87
C LEU A 57 -9.97 -2.32 -3.11
N LEU A 58 -10.06 -2.78 -4.36
CA LEU A 58 -10.64 -4.09 -4.71
C LEU A 58 -9.88 -5.24 -4.03
N HIS A 59 -8.56 -5.24 -4.09
CA HIS A 59 -7.74 -6.27 -3.45
C HIS A 59 -7.94 -6.30 -1.93
N LEU A 60 -7.97 -5.13 -1.29
CA LEU A 60 -8.24 -5.03 0.14
C LEU A 60 -9.67 -5.48 0.49
N ALA A 61 -10.67 -5.08 -0.30
CA ALA A 61 -12.07 -5.45 -0.11
C ALA A 61 -12.34 -6.95 -0.35
N THR A 62 -11.46 -7.64 -1.07
CA THR A 62 -11.51 -9.10 -1.28
C THR A 62 -10.61 -9.88 -0.32
N GLY A 63 -10.02 -9.21 0.68
CA GLY A 63 -9.24 -9.84 1.75
C GLY A 63 -7.80 -10.16 1.39
N ARG A 64 -7.33 -9.77 0.19
CA ARG A 64 -5.93 -9.96 -0.21
C ARG A 64 -4.99 -9.08 0.62
N LEU A 65 -3.78 -9.57 0.83
CA LEU A 65 -2.73 -8.81 1.50
C LEU A 65 -2.12 -7.82 0.52
N VAL A 66 -2.24 -6.53 0.81
CA VAL A 66 -1.56 -5.46 0.07
C VAL A 66 -0.31 -5.02 0.82
N LYS A 67 0.84 -4.97 0.14
CA LYS A 67 2.08 -4.41 0.66
C LYS A 67 2.45 -3.13 -0.09
N ILE A 68 2.66 -2.04 0.64
CA ILE A 68 3.19 -0.79 0.09
C ILE A 68 4.68 -0.70 0.43
N VAL A 69 5.51 -0.77 -0.61
CA VAL A 69 6.96 -0.69 -0.52
C VAL A 69 7.41 0.76 -0.71
N ASP A 70 8.11 1.29 0.30
CA ASP A 70 8.69 2.64 0.29
C ASP A 70 10.22 2.56 0.39
N VAL A 71 10.92 2.96 -0.67
CA VAL A 71 12.39 2.94 -0.71
C VAL A 71 12.96 4.30 -0.33
N SER A 72 13.21 4.51 0.95
CA SER A 72 13.63 5.81 1.46
C SER A 72 15.16 5.90 1.57
N THR A 73 15.73 7.02 1.12
CA THR A 73 17.13 7.37 1.42
C THR A 73 17.32 7.97 2.81
N HIS A 74 16.22 8.19 3.54
CA HIS A 74 16.21 8.74 4.89
C HIS A 74 15.89 7.65 5.91
N ARG A 75 16.36 7.80 7.15
CA ARG A 75 16.12 6.83 8.25
C ARG A 75 14.63 6.56 8.56
N ARG A 76 13.69 7.39 8.10
CA ARG A 76 12.28 7.35 8.53
C ARG A 76 11.36 6.95 7.36
N GLY A 77 10.83 5.73 7.43
CA GLY A 77 9.73 5.25 6.59
C GLY A 77 8.40 5.91 6.94
N LYS A 78 8.16 7.13 6.43
CA LYS A 78 6.95 7.89 6.77
C LYS A 78 5.68 7.24 6.23
N VAL A 79 5.75 6.62 5.06
CA VAL A 79 4.61 5.92 4.44
C VAL A 79 4.17 4.75 5.32
N GLU A 80 5.10 3.84 5.63
CA GLU A 80 4.85 2.69 6.50
C GLU A 80 4.37 3.11 7.88
N ARG A 81 5.01 4.11 8.50
CA ARG A 81 4.68 4.49 9.87
C ARG A 81 3.33 5.18 9.95
N ILE A 82 3.08 6.18 9.11
CA ILE A 82 1.93 7.07 9.28
C ILE A 82 0.81 6.71 8.31
N PHE A 83 1.10 6.69 7.02
CA PHE A 83 0.04 6.58 6.01
C PHE A 83 -0.62 5.20 6.04
N VAL A 84 0.15 4.12 6.12
CA VAL A 84 -0.41 2.76 6.12
C VAL A 84 -1.34 2.50 7.31
N PRO A 85 -0.97 2.80 8.58
CA PRO A 85 -1.88 2.66 9.71
C PRO A 85 -3.11 3.56 9.59
N THR A 86 -2.94 4.79 9.06
CA THR A 86 -4.06 5.71 8.86
C THR A 86 -5.05 5.17 7.82
N LEU A 87 -4.56 4.67 6.69
CA LEU A 87 -5.38 4.07 5.64
C LEU A 87 -6.09 2.81 6.16
N ARG A 88 -5.38 1.94 6.89
CA ARG A 88 -5.96 0.74 7.52
C ARG A 88 -7.14 1.12 8.42
N ALA A 89 -6.94 2.01 9.38
CA ALA A 89 -7.98 2.39 10.32
C ALA A 89 -9.16 3.11 9.64
N LEU A 90 -8.89 3.92 8.61
CA LEU A 90 -9.93 4.55 7.81
C LEU A 90 -10.82 3.51 7.13
N LEU A 91 -10.23 2.51 6.50
CA LEU A 91 -10.98 1.44 5.81
C LEU A 91 -11.74 0.55 6.79
N GLU A 92 -11.15 0.17 7.92
CA GLU A 92 -11.84 -0.59 8.96
C GLU A 92 -13.02 0.19 9.56
N TYR A 93 -12.89 1.53 9.68
CA TYR A 93 -13.99 2.38 10.08
C TYR A 93 -15.12 2.41 9.05
N ILE A 94 -14.80 2.62 7.77
CA ILE A 94 -15.81 2.78 6.71
C ILE A 94 -16.47 1.45 6.35
N TRP A 95 -15.67 0.39 6.18
CA TRP A 95 -16.09 -0.91 5.68
C TRP A 95 -16.63 -1.81 6.78
N LEU A 96 -15.97 -1.84 7.94
CA LEU A 96 -16.24 -2.81 9.01
C LEU A 96 -16.88 -2.17 10.25
N ASN A 97 -17.09 -0.85 10.26
CA ASN A 97 -17.57 -0.09 11.41
C ASN A 97 -16.70 -0.30 12.67
N GLN A 98 -15.41 -0.57 12.49
CA GLN A 98 -14.45 -0.77 13.57
C GLN A 98 -13.68 0.52 13.84
N LYS A 99 -13.66 0.96 15.10
CA LYS A 99 -12.88 2.13 15.51
C LYS A 99 -11.53 1.67 16.05
N ARG A 100 -10.44 2.05 15.40
CA ARG A 100 -9.09 1.85 15.92
C ARG A 100 -8.51 3.14 16.49
N ARG A 101 -7.96 3.03 17.70
CA ARG A 101 -7.10 4.09 18.25
C ARG A 101 -5.73 3.96 17.61
N LEU A 102 -5.29 5.03 16.95
CA LEU A 102 -3.95 5.10 16.36
C LEU A 102 -3.05 6.03 17.17
N TYR A 103 -1.75 5.73 17.20
CA TYR A 103 -0.76 6.64 17.76
C TYR A 103 -0.74 8.00 17.03
N CYS A 104 -1.15 8.00 15.75
CA CYS A 104 -1.25 9.17 14.88
C CYS A 104 -2.71 9.60 14.66
N GLN A 105 -3.55 9.61 15.70
CA GLN A 105 -5.00 9.88 15.58
C GLN A 105 -5.34 11.14 14.75
N ALA A 106 -4.59 12.23 14.91
CA ALA A 106 -4.78 13.47 14.14
C ALA A 106 -4.72 13.28 12.61
N HIS A 107 -3.99 12.26 12.14
CA HIS A 107 -3.94 11.89 10.73
C HIS A 107 -5.21 11.19 10.27
N LEU A 108 -5.81 10.33 11.10
CA LEU A 108 -7.11 9.72 10.80
C LEU A 108 -8.21 10.77 10.76
N ASP A 109 -8.20 11.72 11.69
CA ASP A 109 -9.17 12.82 11.72
C ASP A 109 -9.07 13.67 10.44
N SER A 110 -7.85 13.94 9.97
CA SER A 110 -7.59 14.65 8.71
C SER A 110 -8.06 13.84 7.48
N ALA A 111 -7.90 12.52 7.50
CA ALA A 111 -8.40 11.63 6.44
C ALA A 111 -9.93 11.62 6.39
N LEU A 112 -10.59 11.55 7.53
CA LEU A 112 -12.05 11.62 7.65
C LEU A 112 -12.59 12.99 7.19
N ALA A 113 -11.91 14.08 7.55
CA ALA A 113 -12.25 15.42 7.07
C ALA A 113 -12.16 15.52 5.54
N ALA A 114 -11.08 14.98 4.94
CA ALA A 114 -10.93 14.96 3.49
C ALA A 114 -12.06 14.19 2.78
N LEU A 115 -12.55 13.08 3.35
CA LEU A 115 -13.73 12.38 2.82
C LEU A 115 -15.03 13.19 3.01
N LYS A 116 -15.15 13.95 4.10
CA LYS A 116 -16.34 14.79 4.32
C LYS A 116 -16.41 15.93 3.30
N GLU A 117 -15.26 16.47 2.91
CA GLU A 117 -15.15 17.61 1.99
C GLU A 117 -15.20 17.21 0.51
N ASP A 118 -14.72 16.02 0.14
CA ASP A 118 -14.68 15.53 -1.24
C ASP A 118 -15.68 14.35 -1.43
N ASN A 119 -16.88 14.68 -1.92
CA ASN A 119 -17.96 13.70 -2.13
C ASN A 119 -17.57 12.58 -3.11
N SER A 120 -16.79 12.87 -4.14
CA SER A 120 -16.35 11.87 -5.12
C SER A 120 -15.38 10.88 -4.48
N LEU A 121 -14.43 11.39 -3.69
CA LEU A 121 -13.51 10.57 -2.94
C LEU A 121 -14.25 9.72 -1.90
N LYS A 122 -15.23 10.28 -1.21
CA LYS A 122 -16.09 9.53 -0.28
C LYS A 122 -16.85 8.41 -0.97
N ALA A 123 -17.52 8.70 -2.08
CA ALA A 123 -18.27 7.71 -2.85
C ALA A 123 -17.36 6.55 -3.27
N ARG A 124 -16.14 6.86 -3.73
CA ARG A 124 -15.13 5.87 -4.11
C ARG A 124 -14.74 4.93 -2.98
N TYR A 125 -14.50 5.44 -1.77
CA TYR A 125 -14.15 4.59 -0.62
C TYR A 125 -15.37 3.83 -0.09
N ILE A 126 -16.58 4.36 -0.23
CA ILE A 126 -17.82 3.67 0.16
C ILE A 126 -18.19 2.58 -0.85
N PHE A 127 -17.91 2.76 -2.14
CA PHE A 127 -18.29 1.81 -3.19
C PHE A 127 -17.86 0.38 -2.88
N TRP A 128 -16.63 0.20 -2.38
CA TRP A 128 -16.07 -1.11 -2.05
C TRP A 128 -16.57 -1.70 -0.72
N LYS A 129 -17.34 -0.94 0.06
CA LYS A 129 -17.84 -1.36 1.38
C LYS A 129 -18.70 -2.61 1.29
N ASP A 130 -19.61 -2.67 0.32
CA ASP A 130 -20.56 -3.78 0.21
C ASP A 130 -19.84 -5.09 -0.11
N LEU A 131 -18.77 -5.02 -0.92
CA LEU A 131 -17.91 -6.18 -1.15
C LEU A 131 -17.12 -6.55 0.12
N ALA A 132 -16.53 -5.56 0.79
CA ALA A 132 -15.68 -5.79 1.96
C ALA A 132 -16.43 -6.38 3.16
N LYS A 133 -17.63 -5.85 3.49
CA LYS A 133 -18.37 -6.24 4.69
C LYS A 133 -18.72 -7.74 4.73
N ASP A 134 -18.89 -8.35 3.56
CA ASP A 134 -19.27 -9.75 3.41
C ASP A 134 -18.04 -10.68 3.34
N LEU A 135 -16.89 -10.16 2.87
CA LEU A 135 -15.70 -10.97 2.58
C LEU A 135 -14.59 -10.89 3.62
N ILE A 136 -14.47 -9.77 4.37
CA ILE A 136 -13.31 -9.53 5.23
C ILE A 136 -13.72 -9.24 6.68
N ARG A 137 -12.87 -9.67 7.62
CA ARG A 137 -12.99 -9.34 9.05
C ARG A 137 -12.01 -8.26 9.49
N GLU A 138 -10.97 -8.04 8.70
CA GLU A 138 -9.95 -7.02 8.89
C GLU A 138 -9.40 -6.55 7.54
N VAL A 139 -8.77 -5.38 7.52
CA VAL A 139 -8.10 -4.84 6.34
C VAL A 139 -6.64 -5.28 6.34
N ASN A 140 -6.26 -6.08 5.34
CA ASN A 140 -4.92 -6.67 5.19
C ASN A 140 -3.98 -5.76 4.41
N ILE A 141 -3.41 -4.76 5.09
CA ILE A 141 -2.42 -3.84 4.51
C ILE A 141 -1.15 -3.76 5.37
N GLU A 142 0.01 -3.79 4.71
CA GLU A 142 1.32 -3.66 5.32
C GLU A 142 2.15 -2.59 4.61
N GLY A 143 2.98 -1.88 5.37
CA GLY A 143 4.01 -1.00 4.84
C GLY A 143 5.37 -1.66 5.00
N LEU A 144 6.24 -1.49 4.01
CA LEU A 144 7.61 -1.97 4.06
C LEU A 144 8.54 -0.84 3.65
N THR A 145 9.35 -0.35 4.58
CA THR A 145 10.38 0.65 4.25
C THR A 145 11.73 -0.02 4.08
N TYR A 146 12.34 0.22 2.93
CA TYR A 146 13.72 -0.17 2.69
C TYR A 146 14.61 1.06 2.70
N LYS A 147 15.55 1.09 3.63
CA LYS A 147 16.55 2.15 3.69
C LYS A 147 17.63 1.85 2.66
N VAL A 148 17.82 2.79 1.75
CA VAL A 148 18.91 2.75 0.78
C VAL A 148 19.90 3.84 1.15
N ASP A 149 21.17 3.49 1.35
CA ASP A 149 22.20 4.50 1.55
C ASP A 149 22.43 5.27 0.25
N ARG A 150 22.69 6.58 0.37
CA ARG A 150 22.85 7.49 -0.77
C ARG A 150 24.00 7.12 -1.71
N GLU A 151 24.91 6.28 -1.22
CA GLU A 151 26.12 5.83 -1.92
C GLU A 151 25.82 4.71 -2.91
N TYR A 152 24.68 4.02 -2.79
CA TYR A 152 24.30 2.98 -3.75
C TYR A 152 23.90 3.59 -5.10
N THR A 153 24.53 3.08 -6.15
CA THR A 153 24.08 3.24 -7.53
C THR A 153 22.68 2.64 -7.70
N LYS A 154 21.96 3.06 -8.75
CA LYS A 154 20.62 2.53 -9.04
C LYS A 154 20.64 1.01 -9.29
N GLU A 155 21.78 0.45 -9.71
CA GLU A 155 21.98 -0.97 -10.00
C GLU A 155 22.04 -1.76 -8.70
N GLU A 156 22.86 -1.30 -7.75
CA GLU A 156 23.03 -1.97 -6.46
C GLU A 156 21.74 -1.98 -5.62
N ILE A 157 20.95 -0.90 -5.70
CA ILE A 157 19.62 -0.85 -5.08
C ILE A 157 18.75 -2.00 -5.59
N PHE A 158 18.78 -2.24 -6.91
CA PHE A 158 17.96 -3.23 -7.56
C PHE A 158 18.40 -4.67 -7.26
N ASP A 159 19.70 -4.95 -7.29
CA ASP A 159 20.23 -6.27 -6.95
C ASP A 159 19.94 -6.61 -5.48
N TYR A 160 20.01 -5.61 -4.59
CA TYR A 160 19.54 -5.75 -3.22
C TYR A 160 18.05 -6.15 -3.17
N PHE A 161 17.17 -5.49 -3.92
CA PHE A 161 15.75 -5.88 -3.98
C PHE A 161 15.48 -7.27 -4.53
N LYS A 162 16.19 -7.67 -5.59
CA LYS A 162 16.14 -9.04 -6.13
C LYS A 162 16.57 -10.07 -5.08
N SER A 163 17.61 -9.76 -4.30
CA SER A 163 18.10 -10.66 -3.24
C SER A 163 17.14 -10.77 -2.05
N MET A 164 16.37 -9.71 -1.79
CA MET A 164 15.48 -9.60 -0.62
C MET A 164 14.12 -10.26 -0.82
N SER A 165 13.71 -10.56 -2.05
CA SER A 165 12.48 -11.31 -2.28
C SER A 165 12.48 -12.04 -3.63
N PRO A 166 12.44 -13.39 -3.63
CA PRO A 166 12.14 -14.18 -4.83
C PRO A 166 10.79 -13.80 -5.47
N ILE A 167 9.90 -13.13 -4.71
CA ILE A 167 8.58 -12.66 -5.16
C ILE A 167 8.70 -11.52 -6.17
N LEU A 168 9.80 -10.76 -6.17
CA LEU A 168 10.08 -9.72 -7.16
C LEU A 168 10.71 -10.26 -8.45
N CYS A 169 11.15 -11.52 -8.42
CA CYS A 169 11.62 -12.29 -9.56
C CYS A 169 10.52 -13.24 -10.04
N ILE A 170 9.38 -12.71 -10.47
CA ILE A 170 8.64 -13.41 -11.54
C ILE A 170 9.43 -13.11 -12.80
N GLU A 171 10.51 -13.86 -13.00
CA GLU A 171 11.14 -13.95 -14.31
C GLU A 171 10.03 -14.29 -15.30
N GLU A 172 9.97 -13.51 -16.38
CA GLU A 172 9.26 -13.91 -17.59
C GLU A 172 9.75 -15.32 -17.91
N LYS A 173 8.92 -16.33 -17.62
CA LYS A 173 9.02 -17.58 -18.39
C LYS A 173 8.82 -17.13 -19.82
N GLN A 174 9.92 -17.03 -20.56
CA GLN A 174 9.89 -17.04 -22.01
C GLN A 174 9.07 -18.27 -22.38
N VAL A 175 7.84 -18.03 -22.84
CA VAL A 175 7.08 -19.05 -23.54
C VAL A 175 7.92 -19.32 -24.79
N ALA A 176 8.39 -20.56 -24.89
CA ALA A 176 9.19 -21.08 -25.99
C ALA A 176 8.54 -20.83 -27.35
#